data_AF-C3NE07-F1
#
_entry.id   AF-C3NE07-F1
#
_cell.length_a   1.000
_cell.length_b   1.000
_cell.length_c   1.000
_cell.angle_alpha   90.00
_cell.angle_beta   90.00
_cell.angle_gamma   90.00
#
_symmetry.space_group_name_H-M   'P 1'
#
loop_
_entity.id
_entity.type
_entity.pdbx_description
1 polymer ?
#
loop_
_entity_poly.entity_id
_entity_poly.type
_entity_poly.pdbx_seq_one_letter_code
_entity_poly.pdbx_strand_id
1 'polypeptide(L)'
;MMVCEFLSTEYKKKLLEIADIGELMAIGYTKKSAYNVRELGVISDERCEKLIAVLGNKARPILTQALIEFASQINCQVNCP
;
A
#
# COMPACT_ATOMS: atom_id res chain seq x y z
N MET A 1 -12.00 -4.97 -9.17
CA MET A 1 -11.60 -5.03 -7.75
C MET A 1 -10.17 -4.55 -7.68
N MET A 2 -9.92 -3.47 -6.93
CA MET A 2 -8.59 -2.90 -6.77
C MET A 2 -7.97 -3.47 -5.48
N VAL A 3 -6.71 -3.92 -5.53
CA VAL A 3 -5.96 -4.44 -4.37
C VAL A 3 -5.91 -3.42 -3.24
N CYS A 4 -5.77 -2.14 -3.57
CA CYS A 4 -5.68 -1.04 -2.63
C CYS A 4 -7.01 -0.71 -1.93
N GLU A 5 -8.17 -1.06 -2.49
CA GLU A 5 -9.45 -0.96 -1.75
C GLU A 5 -9.47 -1.92 -0.55
N PHE A 6 -8.78 -3.06 -0.69
CA PHE A 6 -8.63 -4.07 0.36
C PHE A 6 -7.56 -3.69 1.40
N LEU A 7 -6.50 -2.99 1.01
CA LEU A 7 -5.41 -2.64 1.91
C LEU A 7 -5.86 -1.61 2.96
N SER A 8 -5.56 -1.90 4.22
CA SER A 8 -5.71 -0.91 5.31
C SER A 8 -4.80 0.30 5.09
N THR A 9 -5.14 1.41 5.76
CA THR A 9 -4.32 2.64 5.73
C THR A 9 -2.88 2.39 6.16
N GLU A 10 -2.65 1.46 7.10
CA GLU A 10 -1.30 1.11 7.55
C GLU A 10 -0.47 0.46 6.46
N TYR A 11 -1.07 -0.44 5.66
CA TYR A 11 -0.38 -1.05 4.53
C TYR A 11 -0.08 -0.07 3.41
N LYS A 12 -1.01 0.85 3.14
CA LYS A 12 -0.79 1.96 2.20
C LYS A 12 0.38 2.85 2.64
N LYS A 13 0.48 3.12 3.94
CA LYS A 13 1.60 3.88 4.51
C LYS A 13 2.94 3.14 4.37
N LYS A 14 2.98 1.83 4.66
CA LYS A 14 4.19 1.01 4.45
C LYS A 14 4.66 1.06 2.99
N LEU A 15 3.75 1.05 2.02
CA LEU A 15 4.08 1.20 0.59
C LEU A 15 4.71 2.57 0.29
N LEU A 16 4.20 3.65 0.90
CA LEU A 16 4.78 4.99 0.76
C LEU A 16 6.16 5.12 1.40
N GLU A 17 6.41 4.41 2.51
CA GLU A 17 7.70 4.45 3.21
C GLU A 17 8.84 3.80 2.42
N ILE A 18 8.54 2.72 1.70
CA ILE A 18 9.52 2.03 0.85
C ILE A 18 9.70 2.67 -0.53
N ALA A 19 8.77 3.55 -0.92
CA ALA A 19 8.83 4.25 -2.19
C ALA A 19 9.84 5.39 -2.16
N ASP A 20 10.68 5.46 -3.19
CA ASP A 20 11.51 6.63 -3.42
C ASP A 20 10.70 7.77 -4.07
N ILE A 21 11.28 8.98 -4.06
CA ILE A 21 10.59 10.15 -4.62
C ILE A 21 10.37 10.00 -6.13
N GLY A 22 11.24 9.28 -6.85
CA GLY A 22 11.08 9.03 -8.28
C GLY A 22 9.88 8.14 -8.58
N GLU A 23 9.68 7.09 -7.79
CA GLU A 23 8.54 6.18 -7.85
C GLU A 23 7.23 6.91 -7.54
N LEU A 24 7.22 7.80 -6.54
CA LEU A 24 6.08 8.66 -6.24
C LEU A 24 5.81 9.67 -7.38
N MET A 25 6.85 10.19 -8.02
CA MET A 25 6.68 11.06 -9.18
C MET A 25 6.11 10.31 -10.40
N ALA A 26 6.50 9.04 -10.59
CA ALA A 26 6.01 8.19 -11.68
C ALA A 26 4.50 7.94 -11.62
N ILE A 27 3.88 8.01 -10.44
CA ILE A 27 2.42 7.86 -10.26
C ILE A 27 1.66 9.19 -10.27
N GLY A 28 2.32 10.28 -10.66
CA GLY A 28 1.70 11.59 -10.89
C GLY A 28 1.81 12.58 -9.72
N TYR A 29 2.70 12.33 -8.75
CA TYR A 29 3.06 13.37 -7.79
C TYR A 29 4.12 14.32 -8.37
N THR A 30 4.06 15.58 -7.95
CA THR A 30 5.18 16.51 -8.14
C THR A 30 6.21 16.25 -7.04
N LYS A 31 7.45 16.70 -7.22
CA LYS A 31 8.47 16.58 -6.17
C LYS A 31 7.99 17.08 -4.81
N LYS A 32 7.34 18.25 -4.75
CA LYS A 32 6.78 18.82 -3.51
C LYS A 32 5.68 17.93 -2.93
N SER A 33 4.74 17.47 -3.74
CA SER A 33 3.64 16.64 -3.24
C SER A 33 4.06 15.21 -2.89
N ALA A 34 5.15 14.69 -3.48
CA ALA A 34 5.72 13.41 -3.11
C ALA A 34 6.27 13.41 -1.68
N TYR A 35 6.98 14.48 -1.27
CA TYR A 35 7.40 14.64 0.14
C TYR A 35 6.19 14.71 1.08
N ASN A 36 5.22 15.56 0.76
CA ASN A 36 4.03 15.74 1.60
C ASN A 36 3.25 14.43 1.79
N VAL A 37 3.06 13.66 0.72
CA VAL A 37 2.32 12.39 0.80
C VAL A 37 3.07 11.35 1.61
N ARG A 38 4.41 11.30 1.51
CA ARG A 38 5.21 10.39 2.33
C ARG A 38 5.10 10.73 3.82
N GLU A 39 5.09 12.01 4.17
CA GLU A 39 4.91 12.46 5.56
C GLU A 39 3.50 12.21 6.10
N LEU A 40 2.48 12.50 5.29
CA LEU A 40 1.07 12.32 5.68
C LEU A 40 0.68 10.84 5.74
N GLY A 41 1.32 9.98 4.93
CA GLY A 41 0.98 8.55 4.85
C GLY A 41 -0.38 8.26 4.21
N VAL A 42 -0.94 9.23 3.47
CA VAL A 42 -2.27 9.12 2.84
C VAL A 42 -2.15 9.11 1.32
N ILE A 43 -2.72 8.09 0.70
CA ILE A 43 -2.74 7.88 -0.76
C ILE A 43 -4.12 7.36 -1.18
N SER A 44 -4.62 7.80 -2.33
CA SER A 44 -5.87 7.30 -2.90
C SER A 44 -5.68 5.89 -3.48
N ASP A 45 -6.76 5.12 -3.57
CA ASP A 45 -6.70 3.75 -4.08
C ASP A 45 -6.15 3.69 -5.50
N GLU A 46 -6.61 4.59 -6.38
CA GLU A 46 -6.12 4.68 -7.77
C GLU A 46 -4.61 4.91 -7.85
N ARG A 47 -4.05 5.78 -6.99
CA ARG A 47 -2.60 6.03 -6.97
C ARG A 47 -1.82 4.92 -6.30
N CYS A 48 -2.41 4.30 -5.28
CA CYS A 48 -1.85 3.12 -4.62
C CYS A 48 -1.72 1.96 -5.62
N GLU A 49 -2.70 1.72 -6.49
CA GLU A 49 -2.59 0.70 -7.55
C GLU A 49 -1.40 0.96 -8.48
N LYS A 50 -1.28 2.21 -8.93
CA LYS A 50 -0.13 2.62 -9.76
C LYS A 50 1.19 2.44 -9.01
N LEU A 51 1.21 2.76 -7.71
CA LEU A 51 2.40 2.62 -6.88
C LEU A 51 2.83 1.17 -6.74
N ILE A 52 1.89 0.26 -6.51
CA ILE A 52 2.17 -1.19 -6.46
C ILE A 52 2.77 -1.65 -7.79
N ALA A 53 2.22 -1.20 -8.92
CA ALA A 53 2.74 -1.54 -10.24
C ALA A 53 4.17 -1.04 -10.46
N VAL A 54 4.49 0.18 -10.00
CA VAL A 54 5.83 0.78 -10.07
C VAL A 54 6.81 0.06 -9.13
N LEU A 55 6.41 -0.22 -7.89
CA LEU A 55 7.24 -0.89 -6.89
C LEU A 55 7.53 -2.36 -7.25
N GLY A 56 6.59 -3.03 -7.94
CA GLY A 56 6.72 -4.42 -8.36
C GLY A 56 7.10 -5.33 -7.20
N ASN A 57 8.25 -6.01 -7.32
CA ASN A 57 8.74 -6.94 -6.31
C ASN A 57 8.99 -6.30 -4.92
N LYS A 58 9.24 -4.98 -4.85
CA LYS A 58 9.41 -4.29 -3.56
C LYS A 58 8.13 -4.28 -2.73
N ALA A 59 6.95 -4.25 -3.37
CA ALA A 59 5.66 -4.27 -2.69
C ALA A 59 5.29 -5.67 -2.16
N ARG A 60 5.85 -6.75 -2.74
CA ARG A 60 5.51 -8.14 -2.43
C ARG A 60 5.50 -8.49 -0.93
N PRO A 61 6.55 -8.20 -0.13
CA PRO A 61 6.54 -8.54 1.30
C PRO A 61 5.39 -7.86 2.06
N ILE A 62 5.09 -6.60 1.73
CA ILE A 62 4.02 -5.83 2.36
C ILE A 62 2.65 -6.43 2.01
N LEU A 63 2.42 -6.73 0.73
CA LEU A 63 1.16 -7.33 0.27
C LEU A 63 0.95 -8.74 0.83
N THR A 64 2.03 -9.52 0.92
CA THR A 64 1.97 -10.88 1.49
C THR A 64 1.57 -10.81 2.96
N GLN A 65 2.14 -9.89 3.73
CA GLN A 65 1.78 -9.68 5.13
C GLN A 65 0.30 -9.27 5.27
N ALA A 66 -0.18 -8.36 4.43
CA ALA A 66 -1.59 -7.94 4.42
C ALA A 66 -2.54 -9.12 4.16
N LEU A 67 -2.19 -9.99 3.21
CA LEU A 67 -2.98 -11.18 2.89
C LEU A 67 -2.99 -12.19 4.05
N ILE A 68 -1.85 -12.41 4.71
CA ILE A 68 -1.75 -13.31 5.87
C ILE A 68 -2.61 -12.82 7.02
N GLU A 69 -2.56 -11.52 7.33
CA GLU A 69 -3.36 -10.93 8.40
C GLU A 69 -4.86 -11.01 8.11
N PHE A 70 -5.26 -10.73 6.86
CA PHE A 70 -6.65 -10.90 6.45
C PHE A 70 -7.13 -12.35 6.55
N ALA A 71 -6.33 -13.31 6.06
CA ALA A 71 -6.66 -14.72 6.18
C ALA A 71 -6.79 -15.15 7.65
N SER A 72 -5.95 -14.61 8.53
CA SER A 72 -6.01 -14.88 9.97
C SER A 72 -7.28 -14.30 10.61
N GLN A 73 -7.69 -13.09 10.21
CA GLN A 73 -8.94 -12.47 10.67
C GLN A 73 -10.17 -13.29 10.25
N ILE A 74 -10.22 -13.74 8.99
CA ILE A 74 -11.30 -14.62 8.52
C ILE A 74 -11.28 -15.95 9.28
N ASN A 75 -10.11 -16.57 9.44
CA ASN A 75 -10.02 -17.86 10.12
C ASN A 75 -10.53 -17.79 11.56
N CYS A 76 -10.28 -16.70 12.31
CA CYS A 76 -10.93 -16.53 13.60
C CYS A 76 -12.44 -16.32 13.45
N GLN A 77 -12.92 -15.47 12.55
CA GLN A 77 -14.38 -15.27 12.38
C GLN A 77 -15.14 -16.59 12.12
N VAL A 78 -14.49 -17.58 11.52
CA VAL A 78 -15.09 -18.90 11.23
C VAL A 78 -14.81 -19.93 12.34
N ASN A 79 -13.62 -19.91 12.95
CA ASN A 79 -13.15 -20.87 13.95
C ASN A 79 -12.40 -20.15 15.10
N CYS A 80 -13.05 -19.24 15.82
CA CYS A 80 -12.49 -18.76 17.09
C CYS A 80 -12.76 -19.84 18.17
N PRO A 81 -11.75 -20.26 18.97
CA PRO A 81 -11.94 -21.16 20.09
C PRO A 81 -12.81 -20.56 21.21
#